data_AF-A0A2G9S8V8-F1
#
_entry.id   AF-A0A2G9S8V8-F1
#
_cell.length_a   1.000
_cell.length_b   1.000
_cell.length_c   1.000
_cell.angle_alpha   90.00
_cell.angle_beta   90.00
_cell.angle_gamma   90.00
#
_symmetry.space_group_name_H-M   'P 1'
#
loop_
_entity.id
_entity.type
_entity.pdbx_description
1 polymer ?
#
loop_
_entity_poly.entity_id
_entity_poly.type
_entity_poly.pdbx_seq_one_letter_code
_entity_poly.pdbx_strand_id
1 'polypeptide(L)'
;MFSRWLWAEAGTQLDMETALGIGGFGYPAMAAVNARKMKFALLKGSFSEQGINEFLRELSFGRGSTLPVGGGALPKINTVEPWDGKDGELPVEDDIDLSDIDLDEFDKDEL
;
A
#
# COMPACT_ATOMS: atom_id res chain seq x y z
N MET A 1 17.52 -20.21 3.15
CA MET A 1 17.28 -18.80 3.53
C MET A 1 15.83 -18.70 3.93
N PHE A 2 15.51 -18.31 5.16
CA PHE A 2 14.12 -18.20 5.60
C PHE A 2 13.68 -16.74 5.44
N SER A 3 12.84 -16.47 4.44
CA SER A 3 12.16 -15.19 4.30
C SER A 3 10.90 -15.25 5.15
N ARG A 4 10.75 -14.28 6.06
CA ARG A 4 9.51 -14.11 6.84
C ARG A 4 8.67 -13.06 6.15
N TRP A 5 7.38 -13.37 5.99
CA TRP A 5 6.39 -12.46 5.46
C TRP A 5 5.62 -11.85 6.62
N LEU A 6 5.40 -10.55 6.53
CA LEU A 6 4.62 -9.76 7.48
C LEU A 6 3.67 -8.94 6.63
N TRP A 7 2.43 -8.81 7.09
CA TRP A 7 1.43 -7.92 6.53
C TRP A 7 0.91 -7.04 7.67
N ALA A 8 0.67 -5.78 7.35
CA ALA A 8 0.05 -4.81 8.25
C ALA A 8 -0.91 -3.97 7.41
N GLU A 9 -2.03 -3.61 8.00
CA GLU A 9 -2.98 -2.68 7.39
C GLU A 9 -2.34 -1.29 7.23
N ALA A 10 -2.65 -0.65 6.11
CA ALA A 10 -2.17 0.69 5.78
C ALA A 10 -2.52 1.71 6.87
N GLY A 11 -1.54 2.48 7.34
CA GLY A 11 -1.74 3.53 8.33
C GLY A 11 -1.78 3.04 9.77
N THR A 12 -1.79 1.73 10.03
CA THR A 12 -1.74 1.20 11.41
C THR A 12 -0.34 1.31 12.01
N GLN A 13 0.71 1.32 11.18
CA GLN A 13 2.10 1.37 11.64
C GLN A 13 2.86 2.57 11.03
N LEU A 14 2.43 3.78 11.38
CA LEU A 14 2.95 5.01 10.80
C LEU A 14 4.47 5.21 10.97
N ASP A 15 5.02 4.85 12.13
CA ASP A 15 6.46 4.96 12.40
C ASP A 15 7.29 4.04 11.50
N MET A 16 6.83 2.80 11.29
CA MET A 16 7.50 1.84 10.41
C MET A 16 7.34 2.24 8.95
N GLU A 17 6.14 2.67 8.56
CA GLU A 17 5.85 3.14 7.21
C GLU A 17 6.77 4.31 6.85
N THR A 18 6.87 5.30 7.73
CA THR A 18 7.75 6.46 7.56
C THR A 18 9.22 6.04 7.48
N ALA A 19 9.68 5.15 8.36
CA ALA A 19 11.07 4.67 8.36
C ALA A 19 11.45 3.87 7.10
N LEU A 20 10.47 3.27 6.44
CA LEU A 20 10.61 2.55 5.17
C LEU A 20 10.21 3.37 3.95
N GLY A 21 9.78 4.62 4.11
CA GLY A 21 9.29 5.47 3.01
C GLY A 21 8.00 4.98 2.35
N ILE A 22 7.19 4.22 3.09
CA ILE A 22 5.84 3.77 2.70
C ILE A 22 4.84 4.91 3.00
N GLY A 23 3.79 5.03 2.18
CA GLY A 23 2.75 6.06 2.30
C GLY A 23 2.78 7.13 1.21
N GLY A 24 3.91 7.33 0.52
CA GLY A 24 4.03 8.30 -0.56
C GLY A 24 3.47 7.84 -1.92
N PHE A 25 3.60 6.54 -2.23
CA PHE A 25 3.17 5.95 -3.50
C PHE A 25 1.75 5.34 -3.45
N GLY A 26 1.07 5.47 -2.32
CA GLY A 26 -0.20 4.79 -2.06
C GLY A 26 -0.03 3.32 -1.67
N TYR A 27 -1.16 2.65 -1.48
CA TYR A 27 -1.27 1.25 -1.09
C TYR A 27 -1.95 0.44 -2.21
N PRO A 28 -1.62 -0.86 -2.38
CA PRO A 28 -0.71 -1.68 -1.57
C PRO A 28 0.79 -1.39 -1.85
N ALA A 29 1.60 -1.45 -0.80
CA ALA A 29 3.04 -1.23 -0.85
C ALA A 29 3.81 -2.43 -0.27
N MET A 30 4.99 -2.72 -0.82
CA MET A 30 5.86 -3.80 -0.33
C MET A 30 7.29 -3.30 -0.13
N ALA A 31 7.89 -3.67 0.99
CA ALA A 31 9.30 -3.45 1.26
C ALA A 31 9.97 -4.75 1.74
N ALA A 32 11.16 -5.04 1.22
CA ALA A 32 12.02 -6.10 1.73
C ALA A 32 13.04 -5.49 2.70
N VAL A 33 13.06 -5.94 3.95
CA VAL A 33 13.92 -5.37 5.01
C VAL A 33 14.98 -6.37 5.44
N ASN A 34 16.24 -5.93 5.48
CA ASN A 34 17.33 -6.64 6.12
C ASN A 34 17.64 -6.00 7.47
N ALA A 35 17.02 -6.52 8.53
CA ALA A 35 17.20 -6.05 9.90
C ALA A 35 18.67 -6.10 10.40
N ARG A 36 19.50 -7.03 9.90
CA ARG A 36 20.92 -7.10 10.30
C ARG A 36 21.76 -6.00 9.67
N LYS A 37 21.46 -5.64 8.41
CA LYS A 37 22.19 -4.62 7.66
C LYS A 37 21.54 -3.24 7.74
N MET A 38 20.37 -3.12 8.36
CA MET A 38 19.56 -1.90 8.43
C MET A 38 19.31 -1.27 7.05
N LYS A 39 19.03 -2.13 6.07
CA LYS A 39 18.72 -1.73 4.70
C LYS A 39 17.38 -2.30 4.29
N PHE A 40 16.66 -1.57 3.46
CA PHE A 40 15.44 -2.04 2.84
C PHE A 40 15.45 -1.78 1.35
N ALA A 41 14.59 -2.46 0.61
CA ALA A 41 14.26 -2.16 -0.77
C ALA A 41 12.75 -2.03 -0.89
N LEU A 42 12.29 -0.99 -1.57
CA LEU A 42 10.88 -0.81 -1.89
C LEU A 42 10.59 -1.40 -3.26
N LEU A 43 9.42 -2.03 -3.38
CA LEU A 43 8.84 -2.36 -4.68
C LEU A 43 8.41 -1.04 -5.34
N LYS A 44 9.09 -0.66 -6.43
CA LYS A 44 8.81 0.57 -7.20
C LYS A 44 7.97 0.31 -8.47
N GLY A 45 7.50 -0.92 -8.67
CA GLY A 45 6.70 -1.34 -9.81
C GLY A 45 5.28 -1.72 -9.41
N SER A 46 4.53 -2.28 -10.36
CA SER A 46 3.17 -2.75 -10.11
C SER A 46 3.14 -3.83 -9.02
N PHE A 47 2.16 -3.72 -8.12
CA PHE A 47 1.84 -4.77 -7.16
C PHE A 47 1.08 -5.91 -7.87
N SER A 48 1.80 -6.66 -8.71
CA SER A 48 1.31 -7.83 -9.44
C SER A 48 2.22 -9.03 -9.20
N GLU A 49 1.74 -10.24 -9.48
CA GLU A 49 2.56 -11.45 -9.35
C GLU A 49 3.88 -11.34 -10.11
N GLN A 50 3.85 -10.78 -11.32
CA GLN A 50 5.04 -10.56 -12.14
C GLN A 50 5.99 -9.54 -11.50
N GLY A 51 5.47 -8.38 -11.06
CA GLY A 51 6.29 -7.33 -10.44
C GLY A 51 6.93 -7.77 -9.12
N ILE A 52 6.19 -8.51 -8.31
CA ILE A 52 6.69 -9.10 -7.06
C ILE A 52 7.78 -10.14 -7.34
N ASN A 53 7.56 -11.05 -8.29
CA ASN A 53 8.56 -12.06 -8.65
C ASN A 53 9.86 -11.45 -9.16
N GLU A 54 9.77 -10.45 -10.04
CA GLU A 54 10.94 -9.74 -10.56
C GLU A 54 11.70 -9.04 -9.44
N PHE A 55 11.00 -8.33 -8.56
CA PHE A 55 11.60 -7.66 -7.41
C PHE A 55 12.34 -8.62 -6.46
N LEU A 56 11.71 -9.75 -6.09
CA LEU A 56 12.34 -10.76 -5.23
C LEU A 56 13.55 -11.42 -5.91
N ARG A 57 13.46 -11.63 -7.22
CA ARG A 57 14.55 -12.16 -8.04
C ARG A 57 15.74 -11.20 -8.04
N GLU A 58 15.52 -9.91 -8.27
CA GLU A 58 16.58 -8.88 -8.24
C GLU A 58 17.28 -8.81 -6.88
N LEU A 59 16.51 -8.90 -5.78
CA LEU A 59 17.05 -8.94 -4.43
C LEU A 59 17.89 -10.19 -4.17
N SER A 60 17.44 -11.35 -4.67
CA SER A 60 18.17 -12.62 -4.55
C SER A 60 19.52 -12.57 -5.28
N PHE A 61 19.58 -11.85 -6.41
CA PHE A 61 20.82 -11.62 -7.16
C PHE A 61 21.63 -10.41 -6.67
N GLY A 62 21.19 -9.71 -5.62
CA GLY A 62 21.88 -8.55 -5.04
C GLY A 62 21.90 -7.31 -5.95
N ARG A 63 21.02 -7.24 -6.94
CA ARG A 63 20.91 -6.12 -7.90
C ARG A 63 19.88 -5.06 -7.50
N GLY A 64 19.05 -5.35 -6.49
CA GLY A 64 18.05 -4.42 -5.98
C GLY A 64 18.65 -3.16 -5.35
N SER A 65 18.12 -1.99 -5.72
CA SER A 65 18.45 -0.72 -5.08
C SER A 65 17.98 -0.75 -3.62
N THR A 66 18.94 -0.65 -2.69
CA THR A 66 18.64 -0.65 -1.25
C THR A 66 18.86 0.73 -0.65
N LEU A 67 17.93 1.12 0.23
CA LEU A 67 17.97 2.35 1.00
C LEU A 67 18.26 2.02 2.48
N PRO A 68 18.94 2.91 3.21
CA PRO A 68 19.09 2.77 4.66
C PRO A 68 17.76 3.00 5.34
N VAL A 69 17.41 2.17 6.34
CA VAL A 69 16.21 2.40 7.19
C VAL A 69 16.37 3.73 7.93
N GLY A 70 15.34 4.57 7.87
CA GLY A 70 15.33 5.88 8.55
C GLY A 70 15.48 5.74 10.07
N GLY A 71 16.20 6.67 10.70
CA GLY A 71 16.32 6.73 12.16
C GLY A 71 17.38 5.82 12.80
N GLY A 72 18.16 5.05 12.03
CA GLY A 72 19.33 4.31 12.53
C GLY A 72 19.02 3.11 13.45
N ALA A 73 17.75 2.85 13.74
CA ALA A 73 17.25 1.72 14.51
C ALA A 73 16.03 1.12 13.81
N LEU A 74 15.68 -0.13 14.15
CA LEU A 74 14.41 -0.70 13.69
C LEU A 74 13.28 0.14 14.31
N PRO A 75 12.31 0.62 13.50
CA PRO A 75 11.18 1.35 14.02
C PRO A 75 10.43 0.50 15.06
N LYS A 76 9.90 1.15 16.09
CA LYS A 76 9.10 0.46 17.10
C LYS A 76 7.85 -0.09 16.42
N ILE A 77 7.53 -1.35 16.74
CA ILE A 77 6.26 -1.95 16.35
C ILE A 77 5.25 -1.56 17.42
N ASN A 78 4.36 -0.65 17.09
CA ASN A 78 3.24 -0.27 17.95
C ASN A 78 2.24 -1.43 18.08
N THR A 79 1.63 -1.57 19.27
CA THR A 79 0.50 -2.49 19.47
C THR A 79 -0.72 -1.88 18.81
N VAL A 80 -1.23 -2.56 17.79
CA VAL A 80 -2.42 -2.16 17.03
C VAL A 80 -3.51 -3.19 17.27
N GLU A 81 -4.76 -2.79 17.02
CA GLU A 81 -5.86 -3.75 17.01
C GLU A 81 -5.60 -4.83 15.94
N PRO A 82 -5.75 -6.12 16.27
CA PRO A 82 -5.60 -7.17 15.28
C PRO A 82 -6.66 -7.00 14.19
N TRP A 83 -6.26 -7.24 12.94
CA TRP A 83 -7.20 -7.29 11.83
C TRP A 83 -8.29 -8.35 12.11
N ASP A 84 -9.54 -7.98 11.88
CA ASP A 84 -10.72 -8.79 12.15
C ASP A 84 -10.92 -9.94 11.13
N GLY A 85 -10.08 -9.99 10.10
CA GLY A 85 -10.07 -11.02 9.07
C GLY A 85 -11.09 -10.78 7.96
N LYS A 86 -11.74 -9.61 7.94
CA LYS A 86 -12.71 -9.24 6.92
C LYS A 86 -12.13 -8.19 5.98
N ASP A 87 -12.59 -8.19 4.74
CA ASP A 87 -12.31 -7.09 3.83
C ASP A 87 -12.95 -5.81 4.37
N GLY A 88 -12.31 -4.67 4.13
CA GLY A 88 -12.90 -3.37 4.45
C GLY A 88 -14.24 -3.23 3.71
N GLU A 89 -15.29 -2.84 4.44
CA GLU A 89 -16.57 -2.54 3.80
C GLU A 89 -16.38 -1.38 2.82
N LEU A 90 -16.82 -1.56 1.58
CA LEU A 90 -16.88 -0.44 0.65
C LEU A 90 -17.78 0.62 1.28
N PRO A 91 -17.38 1.92 1.26
CA PRO A 91 -18.28 2.97 1.64
C PRO A 91 -19.57 2.76 0.83
N VAL A 92 -20.71 2.73 1.53
CA VAL A 92 -22.00 2.70 0.85
C VAL A 92 -22.00 3.94 -0.05
N GLU A 93 -22.09 3.74 -1.36
CA GLU A 93 -22.38 4.85 -2.26
C GLU A 93 -23.73 5.39 -1.79
N ASP A 94 -23.76 6.59 -1.23
CA ASP A 94 -25.02 7.28 -0.98
C ASP A 94 -25.76 7.26 -2.32
N ASP A 95 -26.93 6.61 -2.36
CA ASP A 95 -27.85 6.70 -3.50
C ASP A 95 -28.07 8.20 -3.72
N ILE A 96 -27.37 8.76 -4.71
CA ILE A 96 -27.49 10.18 -5.03
C ILE A 96 -28.94 10.37 -5.42
N ASP A 97 -29.67 11.15 -4.63
CA ASP A 97 -31.07 11.45 -4.91
C ASP A 97 -31.12 12.35 -6.15
N LEU A 98 -31.36 11.73 -7.32
CA LEU A 98 -31.50 12.42 -8.60
C LEU A 98 -32.92 12.97 -8.82
N SER A 99 -33.77 13.00 -7.78
CA SER A 99 -35.13 13.55 -7.90
C SER A 99 -35.16 15.07 -8.16
N ASP A 100 -34.07 15.78 -7.86
CA ASP A 100 -33.89 17.21 -8.15
C ASP A 100 -33.47 17.50 -9.61
N ILE A 101 -33.24 16.46 -10.43
CA ILE A 101 -32.86 16.62 -11.84
C ILE A 101 -34.09 16.42 -12.73
N ASP A 102 -34.71 17.52 -13.14
CA ASP A 102 -35.72 17.52 -14.19
C ASP A 102 -35.04 17.31 -15.57
N LEU A 103 -35.11 16.09 -16.10
CA LEU A 103 -34.62 15.74 -17.45
C LEU A 103 -35.52 16.28 -18.58
N ASP A 104 -36.70 16.81 -18.23
CA ASP A 104 -37.71 17.29 -19.17
C ASP A 104 -37.35 18.64 -19.85
N GLU A 105 -36.30 19.33 -19.41
CA GLU A 105 -35.82 20.57 -20.05
C GLU A 105 -34.98 20.33 -21.32
N PHE A 106 -34.48 19.10 -21.56
CA PHE A 106 -33.60 18.81 -22.69
C PHE A 106 -34.32 18.40 -24.00
N ASP A 107 -35.63 18.19 -23.97
CA ASP A 107 -36.43 17.72 -25.13
C ASP A 107 -37.04 18.86 -25.97
N LYS A 108 -36.61 20.12 -25.81
CA LYS A 108 -37.27 21.31 -26.40
C LYS A 108 -36.51 22.10 -27.47
N ASP A 109 -35.52 21.52 -28.14
CA ASP A 109 -34.85 22.19 -29.28
C ASP A 109 -34.68 21.27 -30.52
N GLU A 110 -35.76 20.66 -30.99
CA GLU A 110 -35.88 20.24 -32.40
C GLU A 110 -37.22 20.74 -32.98
N LEU A 111 -37.20 21.95 -33.56
CA LEU A 111 -38.13 22.39 -34.62
C LEU A 111 -37.66 23.67 -35.33
#